data_AF-A0A5S6Q6W3-F1
#
_entry.id   AF-A0A5S6Q6W3-F1
#
_cell.length_a   1.000
_cell.length_b   1.000
_cell.length_c   1.000
_cell.angle_alpha   90.00
_cell.angle_beta   90.00
_cell.angle_gamma   90.00
#
_symmetry.space_group_name_H-M   'P 1'
#
loop_
_entity.id
_entity.type
_entity.pdbx_description
1 polymer ?
#
loop_
_entity_poly.entity_id
_entity_poly.type
_entity_poly.pdbx_seq_one_letter_code
_entity_poly.pdbx_strand_id
1 'polypeptide(L)'
;MSETPEVNVNELLELMMRSDLGQSEIVRQKCKDACQHLASAMETVQKEADRRENWPPRILRVHERVLEMTTGAFALFDMIDELKTTQKQKNHLSVALIMFIQVSVAAFDLIDRSTPQGPFEEYCNKLKGSLTGIELWICKIQAEMDPMEKQEEEKEDQNRSPTAEMEEG
;
A
#
# COMPACT_ATOMS: atom_id res chain seq x y z
N MET A 1 -5.03 17.98 26.59
CA MET A 1 -4.80 16.56 26.22
C MET A 1 -5.29 16.41 24.80
N SER A 2 -4.37 16.17 23.86
CA SER A 2 -4.74 15.98 22.45
C SER A 2 -5.18 14.53 22.30
N GLU A 3 -6.48 14.29 22.19
CA GLU A 3 -7.00 12.99 21.76
C GLU A 3 -6.44 12.74 20.37
N THR A 4 -5.48 11.83 20.26
CA THR A 4 -5.04 11.28 18.98
C THR A 4 -6.29 10.76 18.27
N PRO A 5 -6.60 11.22 17.05
CA PRO A 5 -7.77 10.75 16.34
C PRO A 5 -7.60 9.25 16.16
N GLU A 6 -8.44 8.50 16.86
CA GLU A 6 -8.54 7.06 16.69
C GLU A 6 -8.99 6.86 15.25
N VAL A 7 -8.06 6.45 14.39
CA VAL A 7 -8.37 6.10 13.01
C VAL A 7 -9.35 4.95 13.11
N ASN A 8 -10.64 5.27 12.98
CA ASN A 8 -11.69 4.29 13.10
C ASN A 8 -11.65 3.43 11.85
N VAL A 9 -10.89 2.35 11.92
CA VAL A 9 -10.73 1.37 10.86
C VAL A 9 -12.08 0.83 10.40
N ASN A 10 -13.06 0.75 11.30
CA ASN A 10 -14.41 0.33 10.92
C ASN A 10 -15.03 1.33 9.93
N GLU A 11 -14.72 2.63 10.01
CA GLU A 11 -15.11 3.58 8.98
C GLU A 11 -14.40 3.33 7.64
N LEU A 12 -13.13 2.94 7.64
CA LEU A 12 -12.39 2.59 6.42
C LEU A 12 -12.93 1.29 5.79
N LEU A 13 -13.30 0.31 6.62
CA LEU A 13 -13.99 -0.92 6.22
C LEU A 13 -15.37 -0.62 5.62
N GLU A 14 -16.16 0.21 6.28
CA GLU A 14 -17.46 0.67 5.76
C GLU A 14 -17.31 1.45 4.45
N LEU A 15 -16.27 2.28 4.33
CA LEU A 15 -15.98 3.03 3.10
C LEU A 15 -15.65 2.10 1.93
N MET A 16 -14.90 1.03 2.17
CA MET A 16 -14.54 0.04 1.15
C MET A 16 -15.71 -0.85 0.73
N MET A 17 -16.59 -1.17 1.69
CA MET A 17 -17.83 -1.91 1.43
C MET A 17 -18.84 -1.05 0.66
N ARG A 18 -18.75 0.29 0.77
CA ARG A 18 -19.50 1.19 -0.09
C ARG A 18 -18.88 1.16 -1.48
N SER A 19 -19.69 0.77 -2.47
CA SER A 19 -19.28 0.59 -3.87
C SER A 19 -18.80 1.88 -4.56
N ASP A 20 -18.95 3.02 -3.89
CA ASP A 20 -18.55 4.34 -4.36
C ASP A 20 -17.49 4.96 -3.43
N LEU A 21 -16.29 4.39 -3.45
CA LEU A 21 -15.09 5.07 -2.94
C LEU A 21 -14.75 6.35 -3.76
N GLY A 22 -15.49 6.62 -4.84
CA GLY A 22 -15.53 7.85 -5.61
C GLY A 22 -14.19 8.39 -6.08
N GLN A 23 -14.21 9.59 -6.67
CA GLN A 23 -13.02 10.44 -6.80
C GLN A 23 -12.75 11.25 -5.50
N SER A 24 -13.21 10.73 -4.35
CA SER A 24 -13.22 11.48 -3.11
C SER A 24 -11.81 11.63 -2.55
N GLU A 25 -11.30 12.86 -2.55
CA GLU A 25 -10.03 13.23 -1.95
C GLU A 25 -10.03 13.00 -0.42
N ILE A 26 -11.22 13.04 0.20
CA ILE A 26 -11.41 12.76 1.64
C ILE A 26 -10.98 11.32 1.98
N VAL A 27 -11.30 10.36 1.11
CA VAL A 27 -10.89 8.95 1.32
C VAL A 27 -9.37 8.84 1.30
N ARG A 28 -8.71 9.52 0.36
CA ARG A 28 -7.25 9.52 0.27
C ARG A 28 -6.62 10.14 1.51
N GLN A 29 -7.13 11.28 1.99
CA GLN A 29 -6.63 11.93 3.19
C GLN A 29 -6.80 11.04 4.43
N LYS A 30 -7.98 10.43 4.63
CA LYS A 30 -8.20 9.47 5.71
C LYS A 30 -7.21 8.31 5.67
N CYS A 31 -6.88 7.80 4.47
CA CYS A 31 -5.86 6.76 4.33
C CYS A 31 -4.45 7.26 4.69
N LYS A 32 -4.09 8.51 4.35
CA LYS A 32 -2.80 9.10 4.73
C LYS A 32 -2.69 9.24 6.25
N ASP A 33 -3.73 9.72 6.90
CA ASP A 33 -3.80 9.85 8.36
C ASP A 33 -3.68 8.47 9.03
N ALA A 34 -4.39 7.46 8.49
CA ALA A 34 -4.26 6.07 8.91
C ALA A 34 -2.84 5.52 8.76
N CYS A 35 -2.20 5.79 7.62
CA CYS A 35 -0.83 5.38 7.34
C CYS A 35 0.14 5.94 8.38
N GLN A 36 0.04 7.23 8.70
CA GLN A 36 0.89 7.89 9.69
C GLN A 36 0.70 7.31 11.10
N HIS A 37 -0.55 7.03 11.48
CA HIS A 37 -0.84 6.38 12.75
C HIS A 37 -0.22 4.97 12.84
N LEU A 38 -0.39 4.17 11.78
CA LEU A 38 0.17 2.83 11.70
C LEU A 38 1.70 2.83 11.65
N ALA A 39 2.32 3.80 10.98
CA ALA A 39 3.77 3.98 10.97
C ALA A 39 4.32 4.24 12.38
N SER A 40 3.62 5.07 13.17
CA SER A 40 3.97 5.32 14.57
C SER A 40 3.87 4.07 15.44
N ALA A 41 2.84 3.24 15.22
CA ALA A 41 2.72 1.93 15.87
C ALA A 41 3.87 0.99 15.46
N MET A 42 4.25 1.01 14.19
CA MET A 42 5.32 0.19 13.64
C MET A 42 6.70 0.56 14.21
N GLU A 43 6.97 1.84 14.46
CA GLU A 43 8.18 2.26 15.16
C GLU A 43 8.27 1.67 16.58
N THR A 44 7.15 1.55 17.27
CA THR A 44 7.09 0.96 18.61
C THR A 44 7.46 -0.51 18.55
N VAL A 45 6.90 -1.25 17.59
CA VAL A 45 7.26 -2.65 17.31
C VAL A 45 8.77 -2.76 17.02
N GLN A 46 9.36 -1.87 16.23
CA GLN A 46 10.78 -1.95 15.92
C GLN A 46 11.69 -1.68 17.13
N LYS A 47 11.29 -0.76 18.03
CA LYS A 47 12.05 -0.41 19.24
C LYS A 47 12.07 -1.52 20.30
N GLU A 48 11.12 -2.47 20.26
CA GLU A 48 11.10 -3.61 21.19
C GLU A 48 12.03 -4.77 20.80
N ALA A 49 13.08 -4.52 20.00
CA ALA A 49 14.03 -5.52 19.54
C ALA A 49 14.70 -6.33 20.67
N ASP A 50 15.02 -5.66 21.79
CA ASP A 50 15.70 -6.28 22.94
C ASP A 50 14.87 -7.40 23.61
N ARG A 51 13.54 -7.42 23.42
CA ARG A 51 12.66 -8.46 23.98
C ARG A 51 12.71 -9.77 23.17
N ARG A 52 13.31 -9.74 21.98
CA ARG A 52 13.29 -10.84 21.00
C ARG A 52 14.49 -11.76 21.07
N GLU A 53 15.53 -11.40 21.84
CA GLU A 53 16.77 -12.19 21.94
C GLU A 53 16.55 -13.64 22.40
N ASN A 54 15.48 -13.90 23.14
CA ASN A 54 15.15 -15.22 23.67
C ASN A 54 14.03 -15.95 22.92
N TRP A 55 13.61 -15.42 21.76
CA TRP A 55 12.53 -16.05 21.01
C TRP A 55 12.97 -17.34 20.31
N PRO A 56 12.14 -18.40 20.33
CA PRO A 56 12.36 -19.56 19.49
C PRO A 56 12.54 -19.16 18.01
N PRO A 57 13.45 -19.80 17.25
CA PRO A 57 13.74 -19.44 15.86
C PRO A 57 12.52 -19.44 14.92
N ARG A 58 11.47 -20.19 15.26
CA ARG A 58 10.21 -20.18 14.49
C ARG A 58 9.43 -18.88 14.68
N ILE A 59 9.39 -18.34 15.89
CA ILE A 59 8.71 -17.06 16.18
C ILE A 59 9.43 -15.92 15.48
N LEU A 60 10.76 -15.90 15.62
CA LEU A 60 11.60 -14.88 15.01
C LEU A 60 11.37 -14.82 13.48
N ARG A 61 11.38 -15.97 12.81
CA ARG A 61 11.09 -16.05 11.36
C ARG A 61 9.70 -15.56 10.98
N VAL A 62 8.68 -15.89 11.78
CA VAL A 62 7.30 -15.41 11.54
C VAL A 62 7.26 -13.89 11.68
N HIS A 63 7.86 -13.36 12.75
CA HIS A 63 7.95 -11.93 13.00
C HIS A 63 8.68 -11.18 11.88
N GLU A 64 9.88 -11.62 11.51
CA GLU A 64 10.68 -11.02 10.44
C GLU A 64 9.91 -10.98 9.11
N ARG A 65 9.17 -12.05 8.80
CA ARG A 65 8.35 -12.11 7.59
C ARG A 65 7.18 -11.12 7.62
N VAL A 66 6.50 -10.98 8.75
CA VAL A 66 5.44 -9.97 8.90
C VAL A 66 6.04 -8.56 8.81
N LEU A 67 7.21 -8.33 9.41
CA LEU A 67 7.95 -7.07 9.35
C LEU A 67 8.29 -6.68 7.91
N GLU A 68 8.90 -7.59 7.16
CA GLU A 68 9.24 -7.38 5.74
C GLU A 68 8.01 -7.03 4.90
N MET A 69 6.93 -7.81 5.02
CA MET A 69 5.69 -7.55 4.27
C MET A 69 5.04 -6.22 4.65
N THR A 70 5.03 -5.87 5.93
CA THR A 70 4.44 -4.61 6.42
C THR A 70 5.23 -3.41 5.90
N THR A 71 6.57 -3.47 5.97
CA THR A 71 7.44 -2.43 5.41
C THR A 71 7.26 -2.29 3.90
N GLY A 72 7.15 -3.40 3.17
CA GLY A 72 6.85 -3.38 1.74
C GLY A 72 5.51 -2.71 1.44
N ALA A 73 4.47 -2.98 2.23
CA ALA A 73 3.16 -2.36 2.06
C ALA A 73 3.17 -0.84 2.32
N PHE A 74 3.94 -0.35 3.29
CA PHE A 74 4.15 1.10 3.47
C PHE A 74 4.79 1.72 2.22
N ALA A 75 5.86 1.11 1.68
CA ALA A 75 6.51 1.61 0.47
C ALA A 75 5.56 1.63 -0.75
N LEU A 76 4.73 0.60 -0.91
CA LEU A 76 3.69 0.56 -1.96
C LEU A 76 2.65 1.67 -1.77
N PHE A 77 2.29 1.99 -0.53
CA PHE A 77 1.34 3.06 -0.22
C PHE A 77 1.87 4.45 -0.61
N ASP A 78 3.16 4.70 -0.38
CA ASP A 78 3.81 5.96 -0.74
C ASP A 78 3.83 6.18 -2.26
N MET A 79 4.00 5.11 -3.04
CA MET A 79 3.99 5.18 -4.51
C MET A 79 2.62 5.41 -5.15
N ILE A 80 1.51 5.28 -4.40
CA ILE A 80 0.15 5.41 -4.98
C ILE A 80 -0.07 6.75 -5.67
N ASP A 81 0.47 7.84 -5.10
CA ASP A 81 0.25 9.18 -5.65
C ASP A 81 0.93 9.34 -7.02
N GLU A 82 2.03 8.60 -7.25
CA GLU A 82 2.80 8.58 -8.49
C GLU A 82 2.17 7.72 -9.59
N LEU A 83 1.25 6.82 -9.22
CA LEU A 83 0.52 6.03 -10.20
C LEU A 83 -0.32 6.94 -11.09
N LYS A 84 -0.11 6.87 -12.40
CA LYS A 84 -0.89 7.66 -13.38
C LYS A 84 -2.26 7.02 -13.65
N THR A 85 -3.05 6.82 -12.60
CA THR A 85 -4.34 6.12 -12.65
C THR A 85 -5.49 6.98 -12.09
N THR A 86 -6.73 6.50 -12.20
CA THR A 86 -7.88 7.27 -11.70
C THR A 86 -7.83 7.43 -10.19
N GLN A 87 -8.37 8.53 -9.66
CA GLN A 87 -8.49 8.74 -8.21
C GLN A 87 -9.26 7.60 -7.53
N LYS A 88 -10.24 7.01 -8.23
CA LYS A 88 -10.97 5.83 -7.76
C LYS A 88 -10.04 4.64 -7.54
N GLN A 89 -9.17 4.32 -8.50
CA GLN A 89 -8.19 3.23 -8.36
C GLN A 89 -7.18 3.52 -7.24
N LYS A 90 -6.68 4.76 -7.15
CA LYS A 90 -5.80 5.20 -6.04
C LYS A 90 -6.46 5.01 -4.67
N ASN A 91 -7.74 5.38 -4.56
CA ASN A 91 -8.51 5.23 -3.32
C ASN A 91 -8.67 3.75 -2.94
N HIS A 92 -9.02 2.88 -3.89
CA HIS A 92 -9.15 1.45 -3.58
C HIS A 92 -7.81 0.83 -3.18
N LEU A 93 -6.72 1.15 -3.89
CA LEU A 93 -5.37 0.70 -3.53
C LEU A 93 -4.98 1.18 -2.13
N SER A 94 -5.26 2.46 -1.83
CA SER A 94 -4.98 3.06 -0.52
C SER A 94 -5.68 2.28 0.59
N VAL A 95 -6.97 2.02 0.42
CA VAL A 95 -7.76 1.29 1.43
C VAL A 95 -7.28 -0.15 1.58
N ALA A 96 -7.01 -0.85 0.49
CA ALA A 96 -6.51 -2.23 0.53
C ALA A 96 -5.16 -2.32 1.26
N LEU A 97 -4.25 -1.38 1.01
CA LEU A 97 -2.96 -1.31 1.69
C LEU A 97 -3.09 -0.96 3.17
N ILE A 98 -3.97 0.00 3.54
CA ILE A 98 -4.20 0.34 4.94
C ILE A 98 -4.76 -0.85 5.74
N MET A 99 -5.72 -1.58 5.17
CA MET A 99 -6.19 -2.82 5.81
C MET A 99 -5.05 -3.81 6.02
N PHE A 100 -4.25 -4.03 4.98
CA PHE A 100 -3.15 -4.98 5.02
C PHE A 100 -2.14 -4.62 6.12
N ILE A 101 -1.73 -3.35 6.15
CA ILE A 101 -0.78 -2.81 7.13
C ILE A 101 -1.35 -2.99 8.53
N GLN A 102 -2.60 -2.61 8.76
CA GLN A 102 -3.21 -2.71 10.08
C GLN A 102 -3.29 -4.16 10.58
N VAL A 103 -3.75 -5.08 9.72
CA VAL A 103 -3.82 -6.50 10.07
C VAL A 103 -2.43 -7.03 10.39
N SER A 104 -1.41 -6.59 9.66
CA SER A 104 -0.01 -6.97 9.92
C SER A 104 0.54 -6.35 11.20
N VAL A 105 0.20 -5.09 11.52
CA VAL A 105 0.56 -4.45 12.79
C VAL A 105 -0.07 -5.19 13.98
N ALA A 106 -1.35 -5.55 13.89
CA ALA A 106 -2.04 -6.34 14.92
C ALA A 106 -1.45 -7.76 15.07
N ALA A 107 -0.84 -8.30 14.01
CA ALA A 107 -0.17 -9.60 14.08
C ALA A 107 1.07 -9.56 14.99
N PHE A 108 1.76 -8.43 15.12
CA PHE A 108 2.89 -8.31 16.05
C PHE A 108 2.44 -8.47 17.51
N ASP A 109 1.35 -7.80 17.91
CA ASP A 109 0.77 -7.97 19.24
C ASP A 109 0.41 -9.44 19.54
N LEU A 110 -0.10 -10.15 18.53
CA LEU A 110 -0.42 -11.57 18.65
C LEU A 110 0.84 -12.42 18.79
N ILE A 111 1.87 -12.16 17.99
CA ILE A 111 3.16 -12.87 18.06
C ILE A 111 3.81 -12.65 19.44
N ASP A 112 3.81 -11.41 19.94
CA ASP A 112 4.39 -11.02 21.22
C ASP A 112 3.70 -11.70 22.42
N ARG A 113 2.38 -11.90 22.34
CA ARG A 113 1.57 -12.49 23.43
C ARG A 113 1.50 -14.02 23.38
N SER A 114 1.95 -14.66 22.31
CA SER A 114 1.73 -16.08 22.07
C SER A 114 2.98 -16.93 22.38
N THR A 115 2.85 -17.92 23.26
CA THR A 115 3.71 -19.13 23.21
C THR A 115 3.22 -19.95 22.00
N PRO A 116 3.96 -20.06 20.88
CA PRO A 116 3.35 -20.47 19.64
C PRO A 116 3.20 -21.98 19.61
N GLN A 117 1.94 -22.42 19.68
CA GLN A 117 1.53 -23.76 19.27
C GLN A 117 0.55 -23.75 18.07
N GLY A 118 0.30 -22.58 17.44
CA GLY A 118 -0.70 -22.39 16.37
C GLY A 118 -0.18 -22.04 14.96
N PRO A 119 -1.06 -21.97 13.94
CA PRO A 119 -0.74 -21.98 12.50
C PRO A 119 -0.32 -20.61 11.95
N PHE A 120 0.65 -19.94 12.59
CA PHE A 120 1.16 -18.64 12.15
C PHE A 120 1.73 -18.67 10.72
N GLU A 121 2.24 -19.82 10.28
CA GLU A 121 2.72 -19.99 8.90
C GLU A 121 1.58 -19.89 7.87
N GLU A 122 0.42 -20.48 8.16
CA GLU A 122 -0.76 -20.36 7.28
C GLU A 122 -1.24 -18.92 7.20
N TYR A 123 -1.26 -18.23 8.35
CA TYR A 123 -1.59 -16.82 8.42
C TYR A 123 -0.58 -15.95 7.63
N CYS A 124 0.73 -16.16 7.80
CA CYS A 124 1.76 -15.46 7.03
C CYS A 124 1.65 -15.73 5.52
N ASN A 125 1.26 -16.95 5.13
CA ASN A 125 1.03 -17.28 3.73
C ASN A 125 -0.20 -16.55 3.17
N LYS A 126 -1.28 -16.41 3.96
CA LYS A 126 -2.46 -15.60 3.60
C LYS A 126 -2.08 -14.13 3.43
N LEU A 127 -1.35 -13.55 4.38
CA LEU A 127 -0.83 -12.17 4.29
C LEU A 127 0.01 -11.99 3.02
N LYS A 128 0.98 -12.87 2.79
CA LYS A 128 1.81 -12.81 1.57
C LYS A 128 0.95 -12.85 0.30
N GLY A 129 -0.05 -13.73 0.25
CA GLY A 129 -0.98 -13.82 -0.87
C GLY A 129 -1.77 -12.52 -1.09
N SER A 130 -2.25 -11.88 -0.02
CA SER A 130 -2.93 -10.59 -0.09
C SER A 130 -2.02 -9.49 -0.63
N LEU A 131 -0.78 -9.38 -0.12
CA LEU A 131 0.18 -8.39 -0.59
C LEU A 131 0.54 -8.61 -2.07
N THR A 132 0.79 -9.86 -2.46
CA THR A 132 1.07 -10.22 -3.87
C THR A 132 -0.11 -9.83 -4.78
N GLY A 133 -1.35 -10.01 -4.31
CA GLY A 133 -2.54 -9.57 -5.06
C GLY A 133 -2.58 -8.06 -5.29
N ILE A 134 -2.18 -7.26 -4.30
CA ILE A 134 -2.09 -5.81 -4.41
C ILE A 134 -0.95 -5.41 -5.36
N GLU A 135 0.23 -6.00 -5.22
CA GLU A 135 1.38 -5.76 -6.11
C GLU A 135 1.03 -6.06 -7.57
N LEU A 136 0.39 -7.20 -7.83
CA LEU A 136 -0.08 -7.56 -9.18
C LEU A 136 -1.08 -6.54 -9.72
N TRP A 137 -1.92 -5.95 -8.87
CA TRP A 137 -2.85 -4.92 -9.29
C TRP A 137 -2.12 -3.63 -9.69
N ILE A 138 -1.13 -3.20 -8.91
CA ILE A 138 -0.28 -2.05 -9.24
C ILE A 138 0.45 -2.30 -10.56
N CYS A 139 1.06 -3.47 -10.75
CA CYS A 139 1.74 -3.82 -11.99
C CYS A 139 0.81 -3.80 -13.20
N LYS A 140 -0.45 -4.25 -13.06
CA LYS A 140 -1.44 -4.16 -14.14
C LYS A 140 -1.77 -2.73 -14.51
N ILE A 141 -1.97 -1.87 -13.50
CA ILE A 141 -2.22 -0.43 -13.72
C ILE A 141 -1.05 0.20 -14.49
N GLN A 142 0.19 -0.11 -14.12
CA GLN A 142 1.37 0.40 -14.82
C GLN A 142 1.50 -0.16 -16.25
N ALA A 143 1.28 -1.45 -16.45
CA ALA A 143 1.39 -2.08 -17.76
C ALA A 143 0.31 -1.64 -18.76
N GLU A 144 -0.89 -1.27 -18.30
CA GLU A 144 -1.94 -0.71 -19.15
C GLU A 144 -1.61 0.70 -19.68
N MET A 145 -0.59 1.36 -19.13
CA MET A 145 -0.18 2.71 -19.49
C MET A 145 0.95 2.81 -20.50
N ASP A 146 1.90 1.87 -20.47
CA ASP A 146 3.00 1.79 -21.46
C ASP A 146 2.54 1.86 -22.93
N PRO A 147 1.35 1.35 -23.33
CA PRO A 147 0.85 1.48 -24.69
C PRO A 147 0.20 2.83 -25.00
N MET A 148 -0.37 3.52 -24.00
CA MET A 148 -1.04 4.81 -24.19
C MET A 148 -0.05 5.96 -24.36
N GLU A 149 1.05 5.96 -23.59
CA GLU A 149 2.11 6.97 -23.74
C GLU A 149 2.78 6.90 -25.13
N LYS A 150 3.00 5.69 -25.65
CA LYS A 150 3.52 5.49 -27.01
C LYS A 150 2.58 5.99 -28.11
N GLN A 151 1.27 5.90 -27.92
CA GLN A 151 0.30 6.44 -28.87
C GLN A 151 0.18 7.97 -28.84
N GLU A 152 0.42 8.61 -27.68
CA GLU A 152 0.45 10.06 -27.57
C GLU A 152 1.73 10.65 -28.19
N GLU A 153 2.89 10.02 -27.95
CA GLU A 153 4.16 10.42 -28.59
C GLU A 153 4.11 10.28 -30.11
N GLU A 154 3.57 9.18 -30.64
CA GLU A 154 3.41 8.99 -32.10
C GLU A 154 2.45 10.02 -32.74
N LYS A 155 1.46 10.53 -32.00
CA LYS A 155 0.53 11.56 -32.48
C LYS A 155 1.10 12.97 -32.40
N GLU A 156 1.93 13.28 -31.39
CA GLU A 156 2.65 14.54 -31.33
C GLU A 156 3.70 14.66 -32.44
N ASP A 157 4.40 13.58 -32.76
CA ASP A 157 5.42 13.59 -33.81
C ASP A 157 4.81 13.72 -35.22
N GLN A 158 3.60 13.18 -35.44
CA GLN A 158 2.85 13.37 -36.69
C GLN A 158 2.26 14.78 -36.87
N ASN A 159 2.08 15.54 -35.79
CA ASN A 159 1.59 16.93 -35.85
C ASN A 159 2.72 17.97 -36.06
N ARG A 160 3.99 17.56 -35.97
CA ARG A 160 5.13 18.36 -36.46
C ARG A 160 5.30 18.13 -37.97
N SER A 161 4.38 18.68 -38.77
CA SER A 161 4.69 18.85 -40.19
C SER A 161 5.88 19.81 -40.36
N PRO A 162 6.81 19.54 -41.30
CA PRO A 162 7.94 20.42 -41.52
C PRO A 162 7.42 21.73 -42.08
N THR A 163 7.58 22.82 -41.33
CA THR A 163 7.41 24.17 -41.86
C THR A 163 8.46 24.35 -42.95
N ALA A 164 8.06 24.17 -44.21
CA ALA A 164 8.90 24.44 -45.34
C ALA A 164 9.20 25.95 -45.36
N GLU A 165 10.43 26.31 -45.00
CA GLU A 165 10.97 27.65 -45.23
C GLU A 165 11.06 27.85 -46.75
N MET A 166 10.10 28.58 -47.29
CA MET A 166 10.15 29.12 -48.65
C MET A 166 11.02 30.38 -48.57
N GLU A 167 12.34 30.23 -48.74
CA GLU A 167 13.20 31.37 -49.09
C GLU A 167 12.95 31.72 -50.56
N GLU A 168 12.39 32.91 -50.79
CA GLU A 168 12.29 33.53 -52.10
C GLU A 168 13.69 33.85 -52.64
N GLY A 169 14.01 33.32 -53.83
CA GLY A 169 15.17 33.66 -54.65
C GLY A 169 14.82 33.65 -56.12
#